data_AF-L9XLR3-F1
#
_entry.id   AF-L9XLR3-F1
#
_cell.length_a   1.000
_cell.length_b   1.000
_cell.length_c   1.000
_cell.angle_alpha   90.00
_cell.angle_beta   90.00
_cell.angle_gamma   90.00
#
_symmetry.space_group_name_H-M   'P 1'
#
loop_
_entity.id
_entity.type
_entity.pdbx_description
1 polymer ?
#
loop_
_entity_poly.entity_id
_entity_poly.type
_entity_poly.pdbx_seq_one_letter_code
_entity_poly.pdbx_strand_id
1 'polypeptide(L)'
;MTRDIAPLRQALEGTTEGDQADIYTLLVNWNTSMANALEQSGDRFRDAFWDYLEETIELVASAAVVEDEPDWEFLQDCAEAYPPAEGDHHCTVLIANILGRCVIRTRIRHDVDAIPTWALDYLGRITMENDKDAAWEESGAFGWGIGHDEVAVADRTLARAEADDEYWASSVLKHAIFADAHDAIDLYERILQSLDTMEDLHHVEGMQRILDEPFPQMPRYWEPTDELNSPGPLSADAIEQLLRVLGENIHPKRLQQFNDMIQFDLERAATEYGELDSV
;
A
#
# COMPACT_ATOMS: atom_id res chain seq x y z
N MET A 1 -17.75 -16.77 -27.82
CA MET A 1 -17.57 -15.70 -26.82
C MET A 1 -18.19 -16.18 -25.53
N THR A 2 -17.36 -16.33 -24.52
CA THR A 2 -17.75 -16.74 -23.16
C THR A 2 -18.67 -15.66 -22.58
N ARG A 3 -19.90 -16.03 -22.20
CA ARG A 3 -20.99 -15.08 -21.84
C ARG A 3 -20.72 -14.31 -20.55
N ASP A 4 -19.81 -14.81 -19.73
CA ASP A 4 -19.33 -14.25 -18.46
C ASP A 4 -18.65 -12.88 -18.63
N ILE A 5 -17.83 -12.69 -19.67
CA ILE A 5 -17.02 -11.46 -19.84
C ILE A 5 -17.61 -10.48 -20.86
N ALA A 6 -18.65 -10.88 -21.60
CA ALA A 6 -19.31 -10.01 -22.56
C ALA A 6 -19.82 -8.67 -21.96
N PRO A 7 -20.39 -8.63 -20.74
CA PRO A 7 -20.81 -7.36 -20.12
C PRO A 7 -19.65 -6.40 -19.89
N LEU A 8 -18.55 -6.86 -19.28
CA LEU A 8 -17.35 -6.04 -19.06
C LEU A 8 -16.78 -5.50 -20.36
N ARG A 9 -16.63 -6.34 -21.39
CA ARG A 9 -16.11 -5.89 -22.70
C ARG A 9 -16.96 -4.79 -23.32
N GLN A 10 -18.29 -4.93 -23.25
CA GLN A 10 -19.19 -3.91 -23.78
C GLN A 10 -19.09 -2.61 -22.98
N ALA A 11 -18.92 -2.70 -21.66
CA ALA A 11 -18.71 -1.54 -20.81
C ALA A 11 -17.38 -0.83 -21.12
N LEU A 12 -16.28 -1.58 -21.28
CA LEU A 12 -14.97 -1.04 -21.67
C LEU A 12 -15.05 -0.34 -23.04
N GLU A 13 -15.64 -0.98 -24.05
CA GLU A 13 -15.83 -0.39 -25.39
C GLU A 13 -16.71 0.87 -25.39
N GLY A 14 -17.59 1.00 -24.38
CA GLY A 14 -18.53 2.11 -24.26
C GLY A 14 -18.12 3.22 -23.29
N THR A 15 -17.06 3.02 -22.49
CA THR A 15 -16.64 3.97 -21.47
C THR A 15 -15.87 5.12 -22.11
N THR A 16 -16.31 6.34 -21.85
CA THR A 16 -15.60 7.54 -22.24
C THR A 16 -14.53 7.85 -21.19
N GLU A 17 -13.28 8.01 -21.63
CA GLU A 17 -12.18 8.38 -20.74
C GLU A 17 -12.49 9.69 -19.99
N GLY A 18 -12.33 9.67 -18.66
CA GLY A 18 -12.64 10.80 -17.77
C GLY A 18 -14.12 10.98 -17.41
N ASP A 19 -15.05 10.19 -17.95
CA ASP A 19 -16.47 10.28 -17.62
C ASP A 19 -16.85 9.43 -16.39
N GLN A 20 -17.06 10.09 -15.25
CA GLN A 20 -17.45 9.44 -14.00
C GLN A 20 -18.78 8.67 -14.07
N ALA A 21 -19.73 9.08 -14.92
CA ALA A 21 -21.01 8.39 -15.04
C ALA A 21 -20.84 7.01 -15.70
N ASP A 22 -19.93 6.91 -16.66
CA ASP A 22 -19.60 5.64 -17.32
C ASP A 22 -18.90 4.69 -16.33
N ILE A 23 -18.10 5.21 -15.40
CA ILE A 23 -17.39 4.39 -14.40
C ILE A 23 -18.32 3.62 -13.47
N TYR A 24 -19.44 4.22 -13.03
CA TYR A 24 -20.42 3.47 -12.24
C TYR A 24 -20.93 2.22 -12.98
N THR A 25 -21.16 2.35 -14.30
CA THR A 25 -21.55 1.22 -15.14
C THR A 25 -20.40 0.23 -15.30
N LEU A 26 -19.18 0.72 -15.50
CA LEU A 26 -17.99 -0.12 -15.63
C LEU A 26 -17.76 -0.98 -14.38
N LEU A 27 -17.82 -0.41 -13.18
CA LEU A 27 -17.64 -1.14 -11.92
C LEU A 27 -18.69 -2.23 -11.72
N VAL A 28 -19.96 -1.96 -12.03
CA VAL A 28 -21.03 -2.98 -11.97
C VAL A 28 -20.75 -4.13 -12.92
N ASN A 29 -20.31 -3.83 -14.15
CA ASN A 29 -20.01 -4.85 -15.15
C ASN A 29 -18.74 -5.63 -14.83
N TRP A 30 -17.71 -4.98 -14.28
CA TRP A 30 -16.53 -5.63 -13.73
C TRP A 30 -16.94 -6.65 -12.66
N ASN A 31 -17.67 -6.20 -11.64
CA ASN A 31 -18.11 -7.05 -10.54
C ASN A 31 -18.90 -8.27 -11.05
N THR A 32 -19.89 -8.02 -11.90
CA THR A 32 -20.75 -9.06 -12.47
C THR A 32 -19.96 -10.05 -13.31
N SER A 33 -19.05 -9.57 -14.14
CA SER A 33 -18.24 -10.43 -15.01
C SER A 33 -17.23 -11.26 -14.23
N MET A 34 -16.62 -10.71 -13.19
CA MET A 34 -15.74 -11.45 -12.30
C MET A 34 -16.50 -12.55 -11.54
N ALA A 35 -17.68 -12.23 -10.99
CA ALA A 35 -18.53 -13.23 -10.33
C ALA A 35 -18.91 -14.37 -11.31
N ASN A 36 -19.36 -14.03 -12.52
CA ASN A 36 -19.71 -15.02 -13.55
C ASN A 36 -18.52 -15.88 -13.98
N ALA A 37 -17.31 -15.30 -14.05
CA ALA A 37 -16.10 -16.03 -14.40
C ALA A 37 -15.72 -17.02 -13.27
N LEU A 38 -15.85 -16.59 -12.02
CA LEU A 38 -15.59 -17.41 -10.84
C LEU A 38 -16.55 -18.62 -10.73
N GLU A 39 -17.83 -18.42 -11.07
CA GLU A 39 -18.81 -19.51 -11.17
C GLU A 39 -18.41 -20.60 -12.18
N GLN A 40 -17.66 -20.24 -13.23
CA GLN A 40 -17.17 -21.22 -14.20
C GLN A 40 -15.94 -21.98 -13.67
N SER A 41 -14.92 -21.26 -13.21
CA SER A 41 -13.77 -21.82 -12.50
C SER A 41 -12.86 -20.72 -11.93
N GLY A 42 -12.04 -21.07 -10.94
CA GLY A 42 -11.01 -20.17 -10.42
C GLY A 42 -9.96 -19.78 -11.47
N ASP A 43 -9.63 -20.68 -12.41
CA ASP A 43 -8.72 -20.35 -13.52
C ASP A 43 -9.36 -19.36 -14.49
N ARG A 44 -10.65 -19.54 -14.80
CA ARG A 44 -11.38 -18.63 -15.68
C ARG A 44 -11.49 -17.23 -15.08
N PHE A 45 -11.76 -17.16 -13.78
CA PHE A 45 -11.71 -15.92 -13.01
C PHE A 45 -10.32 -15.28 -13.10
N ARG A 46 -9.25 -16.04 -12.81
CA ARG A 46 -7.88 -15.51 -12.80
C ARG A 46 -7.50 -14.94 -14.17
N ASP A 47 -7.77 -15.68 -15.25
CA ASP A 47 -7.49 -15.22 -16.61
C ASP A 47 -8.27 -13.94 -16.92
N ALA A 48 -9.58 -13.92 -16.66
CA ALA A 48 -10.42 -12.75 -16.87
C ALA A 48 -9.98 -11.54 -16.04
N PHE A 49 -9.63 -11.75 -14.78
CA PHE A 49 -9.21 -10.71 -13.87
C PHE A 49 -7.96 -10.02 -14.42
N TRP A 50 -6.90 -10.77 -14.71
CA TRP A 50 -5.64 -10.18 -15.17
C TRP A 50 -5.72 -9.65 -16.61
N ASP A 51 -6.52 -10.24 -17.49
CA ASP A 51 -6.68 -9.77 -18.88
C ASP A 51 -7.30 -8.35 -18.96
N TYR A 52 -8.12 -7.96 -17.98
CA TYR A 52 -8.89 -6.71 -18.03
C TYR A 52 -8.56 -5.73 -16.89
N LEU A 53 -7.73 -6.11 -15.92
CA LEU A 53 -7.46 -5.28 -14.74
C LEU A 53 -6.82 -3.94 -15.09
N GLU A 54 -5.79 -3.94 -15.94
CA GLU A 54 -5.05 -2.74 -16.33
C GLU A 54 -5.96 -1.71 -17.01
N GLU A 55 -6.63 -2.09 -18.09
CA GLU A 55 -7.54 -1.21 -18.85
C GLU A 55 -8.66 -0.65 -17.96
N THR A 56 -9.19 -1.49 -17.05
CA THR A 56 -10.23 -1.05 -16.11
C THR A 56 -9.67 -0.03 -15.11
N ILE A 57 -8.48 -0.28 -14.55
CA ILE A 57 -7.82 0.65 -13.63
C ILE A 57 -7.53 1.99 -14.33
N GLU A 58 -7.02 1.99 -15.55
CA GLU A 58 -6.71 3.23 -16.28
C GLU A 58 -7.94 4.11 -16.51
N LEU A 59 -9.07 3.51 -16.90
CA LEU A 59 -10.32 4.25 -17.08
C LEU A 59 -10.85 4.85 -15.77
N VAL A 60 -10.83 4.08 -14.68
CA VAL A 60 -11.26 4.58 -13.36
C VAL A 60 -10.29 5.67 -12.87
N ALA A 61 -8.98 5.50 -13.07
CA ALA A 61 -7.97 6.48 -12.69
C ALA A 61 -8.15 7.81 -13.41
N SER A 62 -8.49 7.77 -14.70
CA SER A 62 -8.72 8.97 -15.52
C SER A 62 -9.94 9.77 -15.06
N ALA A 63 -11.00 9.09 -14.61
CA ALA A 63 -12.20 9.74 -14.05
C ALA A 63 -12.06 10.19 -12.59
N ALA A 64 -11.10 9.61 -11.85
CA ALA A 64 -10.86 9.90 -10.43
C ALA A 64 -10.15 11.24 -10.18
N VAL A 65 -9.63 11.88 -11.23
CA VAL A 65 -8.86 13.12 -11.14
C VAL A 65 -9.50 14.19 -12.02
N VAL A 66 -9.80 15.34 -11.44
CA VAL A 66 -10.37 16.51 -12.12
C VAL A 66 -9.43 17.70 -11.89
N GLU A 67 -8.97 18.33 -12.98
CA GLU A 67 -8.02 19.45 -12.93
C GLU A 67 -6.74 19.13 -12.12
N ASP A 68 -6.19 17.94 -12.33
CA ASP A 68 -5.03 17.38 -11.62
C ASP A 68 -5.24 17.10 -10.11
N GLU A 69 -6.45 17.23 -9.57
CA GLU A 69 -6.75 16.92 -8.16
C GLU A 69 -7.70 15.72 -8.03
N PRO A 70 -7.56 14.87 -6.99
CA PRO A 70 -8.52 13.81 -6.72
C PRO A 70 -9.94 14.33 -6.49
N ASP A 71 -10.92 13.74 -7.17
CA ASP A 71 -12.32 13.96 -6.88
C ASP A 71 -12.77 13.01 -5.74
N TRP A 72 -12.60 13.49 -4.51
CA TRP A 72 -12.91 12.71 -3.33
C TRP A 72 -14.41 12.38 -3.16
N GLU A 73 -15.32 13.19 -3.70
CA GLU A 73 -16.77 12.93 -3.61
C GLU A 73 -17.12 11.72 -4.49
N PHE A 74 -16.66 11.73 -5.74
CA PHE A 74 -16.82 10.60 -6.65
C PHE A 74 -16.17 9.31 -6.11
N LEU A 75 -14.96 9.41 -5.56
CA LEU A 75 -14.26 8.26 -5.00
C LEU A 75 -14.97 7.71 -3.76
N GLN A 76 -15.57 8.56 -2.95
CA GLN A 76 -16.36 8.15 -1.79
C GLN A 76 -17.61 7.37 -2.24
N ASP A 77 -18.34 7.87 -3.23
CA ASP A 77 -19.50 7.16 -3.80
C ASP A 77 -19.13 5.75 -4.28
N CYS A 78 -17.98 5.60 -4.93
CA CYS A 78 -17.47 4.30 -5.38
C CYS A 78 -17.10 3.38 -4.21
N ALA A 79 -16.43 3.92 -3.18
CA ALA A 79 -16.04 3.19 -1.99
C ALA A 79 -17.24 2.73 -1.15
N GLU A 80 -18.28 3.55 -1.04
CA GLU A 80 -19.51 3.20 -0.32
C GLU A 80 -20.34 2.14 -1.05
N ALA A 81 -20.30 2.12 -2.39
CA ALA A 81 -20.97 1.11 -3.19
C ALA A 81 -20.30 -0.28 -3.08
N TYR A 82 -19.01 -0.32 -2.79
CA TYR A 82 -18.18 -1.53 -2.73
C TYR A 82 -17.25 -1.50 -1.50
N PRO A 83 -17.79 -1.62 -0.28
CA PRO A 83 -17.01 -1.55 0.95
C PRO A 83 -16.04 -2.74 1.12
N PRO A 84 -14.84 -2.52 1.69
CA PRO A 84 -13.86 -3.57 1.87
C PRO A 84 -14.28 -4.48 3.04
N ALA A 85 -13.87 -5.75 2.97
CA ALA A 85 -14.23 -6.79 3.92
C ALA A 85 -15.75 -7.05 4.06
N GLU A 86 -16.55 -6.59 3.10
CA GLU A 86 -18.01 -6.73 3.10
C GLU A 86 -18.53 -7.21 1.74
N GLY A 87 -19.34 -8.27 1.76
CA GLY A 87 -20.00 -8.78 0.55
C GLY A 87 -19.07 -9.55 -0.40
N ASP A 88 -19.68 -10.16 -1.41
CA ASP A 88 -19.00 -10.99 -2.43
C ASP A 88 -18.74 -10.17 -3.70
N HIS A 89 -18.12 -9.00 -3.59
CA HIS A 89 -17.78 -8.18 -4.75
C HIS A 89 -16.30 -8.22 -5.10
N HIS A 90 -16.00 -7.89 -6.35
CA HIS A 90 -14.65 -7.97 -6.91
C HIS A 90 -14.04 -6.60 -7.23
N CYS A 91 -14.65 -5.51 -6.76
CA CYS A 91 -14.19 -4.14 -7.02
C CYS A 91 -13.10 -3.64 -6.07
N THR A 92 -12.82 -4.34 -4.95
CA THR A 92 -11.90 -3.83 -3.92
C THR A 92 -10.53 -3.48 -4.46
N VAL A 93 -9.97 -4.32 -5.36
CA VAL A 93 -8.67 -4.06 -5.98
C VAL A 93 -8.63 -2.77 -6.80
N LEU A 94 -9.71 -2.48 -7.55
CA LEU A 94 -9.80 -1.28 -8.38
C LEU A 94 -9.83 -0.05 -7.47
N ILE A 95 -10.71 -0.06 -6.47
CA ILE A 95 -10.89 1.06 -5.56
C ILE A 95 -9.63 1.27 -4.71
N ALA A 96 -9.03 0.21 -4.17
CA ALA A 96 -7.79 0.30 -3.41
C ALA A 96 -6.64 0.88 -4.23
N ASN A 97 -6.48 0.46 -5.49
CA ASN A 97 -5.47 1.01 -6.39
C ASN A 97 -5.67 2.52 -6.61
N ILE A 98 -6.89 2.93 -6.97
CA ILE A 98 -7.20 4.34 -7.27
C ILE A 98 -7.08 5.22 -6.02
N LEU A 99 -7.61 4.76 -4.88
CA LEU A 99 -7.42 5.46 -3.61
C LEU A 99 -5.94 5.57 -3.27
N GLY A 100 -5.15 4.51 -3.46
CA GLY A 100 -3.71 4.55 -3.26
C GLY A 100 -3.03 5.64 -4.08
N ARG A 101 -3.33 5.74 -5.39
CA ARG A 101 -2.81 6.80 -6.25
C ARG A 101 -3.21 8.20 -5.75
N CYS A 102 -4.47 8.39 -5.39
CA CYS A 102 -4.98 9.69 -4.93
C CYS A 102 -4.40 10.10 -3.57
N VAL A 103 -4.30 9.18 -2.61
CA VAL A 103 -3.65 9.40 -1.30
C VAL A 103 -2.20 9.84 -1.50
N ILE A 104 -1.45 9.14 -2.36
CA ILE A 104 -0.04 9.47 -2.64
C ILE A 104 0.10 10.86 -3.27
N ARG A 105 -0.73 11.17 -4.28
CA ARG A 105 -0.75 12.50 -4.92
C ARG A 105 -1.04 13.60 -3.92
N THR A 106 -2.05 13.41 -3.08
CA THR A 106 -2.46 14.40 -2.08
C THR A 106 -1.37 14.62 -1.04
N ARG A 107 -0.75 13.55 -0.51
CA ARG A 107 0.37 13.68 0.43
C ARG A 107 1.55 14.44 -0.17
N ILE A 108 1.91 14.17 -1.43
CA ILE A 108 3.06 14.81 -2.09
C ILE A 108 2.79 16.28 -2.45
N ARG A 109 1.57 16.60 -2.91
CA ARG A 109 1.24 17.94 -3.41
C ARG A 109 0.79 18.90 -2.33
N HIS A 110 0.14 18.37 -1.31
CA HIS A 110 -0.43 19.14 -0.21
C HIS A 110 0.24 18.71 1.10
N ASP A 111 -0.42 17.87 1.89
CA ASP A 111 0.09 17.28 3.11
C ASP A 111 -0.82 16.11 3.54
N VAL A 112 -0.53 15.46 4.66
CA VAL A 112 -1.33 14.33 5.20
C VAL A 112 -2.74 14.76 5.59
N ASP A 113 -2.91 15.95 6.17
CA ASP A 113 -4.20 16.45 6.65
C ASP A 113 -5.21 16.72 5.51
N ALA A 114 -4.74 16.78 4.26
CA ALA A 114 -5.60 16.93 3.09
C ALA A 114 -6.21 15.59 2.63
N ILE A 115 -5.74 14.46 3.16
CA ILE A 115 -6.24 13.13 2.83
C ILE A 115 -7.55 12.90 3.62
N PRO A 116 -8.66 12.53 2.97
CA PRO A 116 -9.88 12.21 3.70
C PRO A 116 -9.72 10.98 4.60
N THR A 117 -10.22 11.08 5.82
CA THR A 117 -10.15 9.98 6.81
C THR A 117 -10.83 8.70 6.34
N TRP A 118 -11.94 8.82 5.59
CA TRP A 118 -12.66 7.67 5.05
C TRP A 118 -11.81 6.88 4.03
N ALA A 119 -10.93 7.56 3.28
CA ALA A 119 -10.08 6.90 2.29
C ALA A 119 -9.01 6.06 2.99
N LEU A 120 -8.41 6.61 4.05
CA LEU A 120 -7.48 5.86 4.90
C LEU A 120 -8.18 4.72 5.63
N ASP A 121 -9.39 4.93 6.14
CA ASP A 121 -10.15 3.84 6.78
C ASP A 121 -10.47 2.71 5.79
N TYR A 122 -10.88 3.05 4.56
CA TYR A 122 -11.11 2.07 3.50
C TYR A 122 -9.86 1.21 3.27
N LEU A 123 -8.70 1.82 3.02
CA LEU A 123 -7.45 1.09 2.79
C LEU A 123 -7.06 0.23 4.01
N GLY A 124 -7.17 0.79 5.21
CA GLY A 124 -6.82 0.10 6.45
C GLY A 124 -7.74 -1.08 6.80
N ARG A 125 -8.94 -1.16 6.21
CA ARG A 125 -9.92 -2.25 6.43
C ARG A 125 -9.71 -3.46 5.52
N ILE A 126 -8.91 -3.33 4.46
CA ILE A 126 -8.68 -4.41 3.50
C ILE A 126 -7.88 -5.54 4.15
N THR A 127 -8.35 -6.77 3.95
CA THR A 127 -7.76 -7.99 4.51
C THR A 127 -7.54 -9.05 3.45
N MET A 128 -6.48 -9.86 3.61
CA MET A 128 -6.16 -10.99 2.73
C MET A 128 -7.33 -12.00 2.63
N GLU A 129 -8.00 -12.27 3.74
CA GLU A 129 -9.11 -13.25 3.81
C GLU A 129 -10.31 -12.82 2.96
N ASN A 130 -10.77 -11.59 3.13
CA ASN A 130 -11.99 -11.10 2.50
C ASN A 130 -11.73 -10.54 1.10
N ASP A 131 -10.67 -9.76 0.92
CA ASP A 131 -10.48 -8.91 -0.27
C ASP A 131 -9.50 -9.48 -1.30
N LYS A 132 -8.81 -10.58 -0.96
CA LYS A 132 -7.80 -11.28 -1.78
C LYS A 132 -6.49 -10.52 -1.94
N ASP A 133 -5.50 -11.22 -2.50
CA ASP A 133 -4.09 -10.84 -2.56
C ASP A 133 -3.91 -9.51 -3.29
N ALA A 134 -4.57 -9.37 -4.44
CA ALA A 134 -4.42 -8.20 -5.25
C ALA A 134 -4.83 -6.92 -4.50
N ALA A 135 -6.00 -6.89 -3.87
CA ALA A 135 -6.48 -5.73 -3.12
C ALA A 135 -5.66 -5.50 -1.84
N TRP A 136 -5.29 -6.57 -1.13
CA TRP A 136 -4.47 -6.49 0.07
C TRP A 136 -3.09 -5.89 -0.21
N GLU A 137 -2.46 -6.22 -1.34
CA GLU A 137 -1.21 -5.57 -1.76
C GLU A 137 -1.40 -4.07 -2.06
N GLU A 138 -2.44 -3.67 -2.78
CA GLU A 138 -2.73 -2.25 -3.09
C GLU A 138 -2.94 -1.41 -1.83
N SER A 139 -3.48 -2.03 -0.77
CA SER A 139 -3.78 -1.35 0.49
C SER A 139 -2.54 -0.87 1.26
N GLY A 140 -1.33 -1.27 0.85
CA GLY A 140 -0.07 -0.76 1.39
C GLY A 140 0.06 0.76 1.33
N ALA A 141 -0.64 1.40 0.37
CA ALA A 141 -0.73 2.86 0.28
C ALA A 141 -1.31 3.55 1.53
N PHE A 142 -1.96 2.80 2.44
CA PHE A 142 -2.35 3.28 3.77
C PHE A 142 -1.19 3.95 4.53
N GLY A 143 0.05 3.51 4.31
CA GLY A 143 1.23 4.10 4.94
C GLY A 143 1.47 5.57 4.61
N TRP A 144 0.96 6.06 3.48
CA TRP A 144 1.06 7.48 3.11
C TRP A 144 0.22 8.40 4.01
N GLY A 145 -0.68 7.84 4.83
CA GLY A 145 -1.39 8.55 5.88
C GLY A 145 -0.65 8.64 7.22
N ILE A 146 0.61 8.22 7.31
CA ILE A 146 1.39 8.34 8.55
C ILE A 146 1.43 9.81 9.02
N GLY A 147 1.27 10.03 10.33
CA GLY A 147 1.19 11.37 10.91
C GLY A 147 -0.19 12.04 10.82
N HIS A 148 -1.22 11.38 10.29
CA HIS A 148 -2.57 11.96 10.20
C HIS A 148 -3.22 12.15 11.59
N ASP A 149 -3.69 13.35 11.88
CA ASP A 149 -4.24 13.71 13.20
C ASP A 149 -5.47 12.88 13.63
N GLU A 150 -6.37 12.61 12.68
CA GLU A 150 -7.62 11.87 12.96
C GLU A 150 -7.52 10.35 12.75
N VAL A 151 -6.49 9.85 12.07
CA VAL A 151 -6.34 8.43 11.74
C VAL A 151 -5.02 7.91 12.30
N ALA A 152 -5.11 7.07 13.32
CA ALA A 152 -3.94 6.48 13.97
C ALA A 152 -3.29 5.37 13.11
N VAL A 153 -2.68 5.77 11.98
CA VAL A 153 -2.04 4.86 11.01
C VAL A 153 -0.99 3.99 11.70
N ALA A 154 -0.11 4.59 12.51
CA ALA A 154 0.92 3.86 13.24
C ALA A 154 0.33 2.79 14.18
N ASP A 155 -0.68 3.16 14.98
CA ASP A 155 -1.29 2.24 15.95
C ASP A 155 -2.03 1.09 15.26
N ARG A 156 -2.74 1.39 14.17
CA ARG A 156 -3.45 0.37 13.37
C ARG A 156 -2.47 -0.59 12.69
N THR A 157 -1.34 -0.08 12.22
CA THR A 157 -0.28 -0.90 11.63
C THR A 157 0.37 -1.81 12.65
N LEU A 158 0.70 -1.28 13.84
CA LEU A 158 1.22 -2.07 14.94
C LEU A 158 0.24 -3.18 15.34
N ALA A 159 -1.04 -2.85 15.52
CA ALA A 159 -2.06 -3.83 15.90
C ALA A 159 -2.23 -4.96 14.87
N ARG A 160 -2.04 -4.68 13.57
CA ARG A 160 -2.05 -5.70 12.51
C ARG A 160 -0.77 -6.54 12.50
N ALA A 161 0.39 -5.93 12.75
CA ALA A 161 1.63 -6.68 12.94
C ALA A 161 1.53 -7.67 14.12
N GLU A 162 0.96 -7.24 15.24
CA GLU A 162 0.70 -8.08 16.43
C GLU A 162 -0.35 -9.19 16.19
N ALA A 163 -1.16 -9.07 15.14
CA ALA A 163 -2.23 -10.01 14.79
C ALA A 163 -1.85 -10.92 13.60
N ASP A 164 -0.56 -11.23 13.45
CA ASP A 164 -0.01 -12.12 12.40
C ASP A 164 -0.19 -11.59 10.96
N ASP A 165 -0.37 -10.27 10.78
CA ASP A 165 -0.42 -9.61 9.45
C ASP A 165 0.85 -8.78 9.19
N GLU A 166 1.99 -9.38 9.51
CA GLU A 166 3.32 -8.77 9.44
C GLU A 166 3.71 -8.33 8.02
N TYR A 167 3.27 -9.07 7.00
CA TYR A 167 3.58 -8.74 5.61
C TYR A 167 2.85 -7.48 5.15
N TRP A 168 1.61 -7.27 5.61
CA TRP A 168 0.89 -6.04 5.34
C TRP A 168 1.53 -4.87 6.07
N ALA A 169 1.86 -5.06 7.36
CA ALA A 169 2.54 -4.04 8.14
C ALA A 169 3.90 -3.65 7.52
N SER A 170 4.65 -4.61 6.99
CA SER A 170 5.88 -4.38 6.22
C SER A 170 5.62 -3.58 4.95
N SER A 171 4.54 -3.88 4.21
CA SER A 171 4.13 -3.10 3.04
C SER A 171 3.80 -1.66 3.42
N VAL A 172 2.99 -1.46 4.46
CA VAL A 172 2.62 -0.13 4.97
C VAL A 172 3.84 0.66 5.42
N LEU A 173 4.79 0.03 6.12
CA LEU A 173 6.03 0.67 6.55
C LEU A 173 6.86 1.15 5.35
N LYS A 174 6.93 0.34 4.28
CA LYS A 174 7.60 0.74 3.04
C LYS A 174 6.95 1.95 2.39
N HIS A 175 5.63 2.12 2.48
CA HIS A 175 4.99 3.34 2.01
C HIS A 175 5.23 4.52 2.96
N ALA A 176 5.09 4.28 4.27
CA ALA A 176 5.20 5.30 5.30
C ALA A 176 6.55 6.01 5.29
N ILE A 177 7.65 5.28 5.09
CA ILE A 177 8.99 5.88 5.11
C ILE A 177 9.25 6.89 3.98
N PHE A 178 8.57 6.75 2.84
CA PHE A 178 8.61 7.75 1.76
C PHE A 178 7.67 8.94 2.03
N ALA A 179 6.65 8.75 2.88
CA ALA A 179 5.71 9.79 3.26
C ALA A 179 6.23 10.64 4.44
N ASP A 180 6.80 10.00 5.46
CA ASP A 180 7.52 10.61 6.57
C ASP A 180 8.51 9.60 7.17
N ALA A 181 9.81 9.83 6.99
CA ALA A 181 10.81 8.89 7.44
C ALA A 181 10.90 8.79 8.97
N HIS A 182 10.72 9.90 9.68
CA HIS A 182 10.90 9.92 11.14
C HIS A 182 9.75 9.17 11.83
N ASP A 183 8.51 9.46 11.46
CA ASP A 183 7.34 8.76 12.01
C ASP A 183 7.32 7.28 11.61
N ALA A 184 7.78 6.94 10.40
CA ALA A 184 7.92 5.55 9.98
C ALA A 184 8.98 4.79 10.78
N ILE A 185 10.12 5.42 11.08
CA ILE A 185 11.16 4.80 11.92
C ILE A 185 10.66 4.60 13.37
N ASP A 186 9.90 5.56 13.91
CA ASP A 186 9.27 5.42 15.23
C ASP A 186 8.23 4.28 15.24
N LEU A 187 7.43 4.14 14.18
CA LEU A 187 6.54 2.98 14.01
C LEU A 187 7.36 1.67 13.93
N TYR A 188 8.45 1.66 13.18
CA TYR A 188 9.29 0.47 13.04
C TYR A 188 9.89 0.03 14.38
N GLU A 189 10.38 0.98 15.18
CA GLU A 189 10.86 0.73 16.55
C GLU A 189 9.79 0.05 17.39
N ARG A 190 8.56 0.57 17.37
CA ARG A 190 7.43 0.00 18.11
C ARG A 190 7.12 -1.43 17.69
N ILE A 191 7.15 -1.72 16.38
CA ILE A 191 6.92 -3.07 15.86
C ILE A 191 8.03 -4.02 16.37
N LEU A 192 9.31 -3.62 16.30
CA LEU A 192 10.44 -4.39 16.82
C LEU A 192 10.30 -4.70 18.32
N GLN A 193 9.78 -3.76 19.11
CA GLN A 193 9.57 -3.94 20.55
C GLN A 193 8.35 -4.81 20.91
N SER A 194 7.35 -4.88 20.03
CA SER A 194 6.09 -5.58 20.29
C SER A 194 6.13 -7.10 20.06
N LEU A 195 6.98 -7.56 19.14
CA LEU A 195 6.97 -8.94 18.68
C LEU A 195 8.09 -9.75 19.33
N ASP A 196 7.71 -10.73 20.15
CA ASP A 196 8.61 -11.54 20.99
C ASP A 196 9.61 -12.39 20.16
N THR A 197 9.33 -12.59 18.86
CA THR A 197 10.18 -13.34 17.91
C THR A 197 9.82 -13.00 16.47
N MET A 198 10.13 -11.78 15.99
CA MET A 198 10.18 -11.58 14.53
C MET A 198 11.46 -12.18 13.97
N GLU A 199 11.40 -12.72 12.76
CA GLU A 199 12.60 -12.95 11.97
C GLU A 199 13.17 -11.58 11.60
N ASP A 200 13.98 -10.99 12.49
CA ASP A 200 14.64 -9.67 12.36
C ASP A 200 15.16 -9.39 10.93
N LEU A 201 15.58 -10.44 10.24
CA LEU A 201 16.08 -10.43 8.87
C LEU A 201 15.06 -9.89 7.85
N HIS A 202 13.79 -10.27 7.94
CA HIS A 202 12.79 -9.91 6.93
C HIS A 202 12.48 -8.41 6.91
N HIS A 203 12.46 -7.76 8.07
CA HIS A 203 12.24 -6.33 8.15
C HIS A 203 13.49 -5.54 7.77
N VAL A 204 14.66 -6.01 8.19
CA VAL A 204 15.94 -5.38 7.85
C VAL A 204 16.21 -5.42 6.34
N GLU A 205 15.97 -6.55 5.67
CA GLU A 205 16.05 -6.65 4.19
C GLU A 205 14.98 -5.78 3.50
N GLY A 206 13.76 -5.73 4.06
CA GLY A 206 12.68 -4.89 3.54
C GLY A 206 13.01 -3.40 3.56
N MET A 207 13.72 -2.94 4.58
CA MET A 207 14.16 -1.55 4.76
C MET A 207 15.35 -1.17 3.88
N GLN A 208 16.19 -2.13 3.49
CA GLN A 208 17.29 -1.86 2.55
C GLN A 208 16.79 -1.44 1.17
N ARG A 209 15.77 -2.13 0.65
CA ARG A 209 15.23 -1.86 -0.70
C ARG A 209 14.75 -0.41 -0.86
N ILE A 210 14.35 0.21 0.25
CA ILE A 210 13.87 1.59 0.31
C ILE A 210 14.99 2.59 -0.03
N LEU A 211 16.26 2.26 0.26
CA LEU A 211 17.39 3.14 -0.08
C LEU A 211 17.70 3.20 -1.57
N ASP A 212 17.39 2.13 -2.30
CA ASP A 212 17.76 1.95 -3.72
C ASP A 212 16.61 2.30 -4.68
N GLU A 213 15.39 2.46 -4.17
CA GLU A 213 14.20 2.71 -4.98
C GLU A 213 13.73 4.18 -4.85
N PRO A 214 13.38 4.87 -5.95
CA PRO A 214 12.91 6.26 -5.90
C PRO A 214 11.52 6.41 -5.26
N PHE A 215 10.81 5.29 -5.07
CA PHE A 215 9.45 5.14 -4.59
C PHE A 215 9.25 3.73 -4.03
N PRO A 216 8.26 3.49 -3.14
CA PRO A 216 7.89 2.13 -2.77
C PRO A 216 7.24 1.41 -3.97
N GLN A 217 6.89 0.14 -3.80
CA GLN A 217 6.05 -0.56 -4.76
C GLN A 217 4.73 0.21 -4.93
N MET A 218 4.59 0.91 -6.05
CA MET A 218 3.44 1.74 -6.31
C MET A 218 2.19 0.93 -6.68
N PRO A 219 0.99 1.53 -6.55
CA PRO A 219 -0.22 0.98 -7.11
C PRO A 219 0.00 0.45 -8.53
N ARG A 220 -0.45 -0.77 -8.82
CA ARG A 220 -0.23 -1.41 -10.13
C ARG A 220 -0.66 -0.52 -11.28
N TYR A 221 0.07 -0.62 -12.39
CA TYR A 221 -0.16 0.11 -13.64
C TYR A 221 -0.06 1.63 -13.48
N TRP A 222 0.75 2.10 -12.52
CA TRP A 222 1.02 3.51 -12.31
C TRP A 222 2.51 3.75 -12.24
N GLU A 223 2.98 4.66 -13.08
CA GLU A 223 4.36 5.13 -13.09
C GLU A 223 4.40 6.55 -12.49
N PRO A 224 4.67 6.70 -11.18
CA PRO A 224 4.58 8.00 -10.51
C PRO A 224 5.66 8.98 -10.99
N THR A 225 6.77 8.49 -11.54
CA THR A 225 7.92 9.31 -11.95
C THR A 225 7.61 10.25 -13.10
N ASP A 226 6.52 9.99 -13.84
CA ASP A 226 6.07 10.83 -14.95
C ASP A 226 5.30 12.06 -14.47
N GLU A 227 4.78 12.03 -13.24
CA GLU A 227 3.87 13.07 -12.70
C GLU A 227 4.26 13.64 -11.34
N LEU A 228 5.10 12.94 -10.57
CA LEU A 228 5.46 13.30 -9.20
C LEU A 228 6.98 13.41 -9.05
N ASN A 229 7.41 14.41 -8.27
CA ASN A 229 8.78 14.46 -7.82
C ASN A 229 9.01 13.33 -6.83
N SER A 230 10.09 12.56 -7.03
CA SER A 230 10.51 11.57 -6.04
C SER A 230 10.74 12.27 -4.69
N PRO A 231 10.31 11.67 -3.56
CA PRO A 231 10.64 12.15 -2.22
C PRO A 231 12.14 12.28 -1.97
N GLY A 232 12.96 11.63 -2.81
CA GLY A 232 14.41 11.60 -2.69
C GLY A 232 14.88 10.56 -1.66
N PRO A 233 16.20 10.40 -1.51
CA PRO A 233 16.76 9.46 -0.55
C PRO A 233 16.49 9.91 0.90
N LEU A 234 16.58 8.97 1.83
CA LEU A 234 16.53 9.27 3.27
C LEU A 234 17.57 10.33 3.66
N SER A 235 17.17 11.25 4.53
CA SER A 235 18.08 12.23 5.11
C SER A 235 19.14 11.55 5.98
N ALA A 236 20.30 12.18 6.15
CA ALA A 236 21.34 11.66 7.04
C ALA A 236 20.83 11.48 8.48
N ASP A 237 19.94 12.36 8.95
CA ASP A 237 19.35 12.30 10.28
C ASP A 237 18.38 11.11 10.41
N ALA A 238 17.58 10.81 9.37
CA ALA A 238 16.72 9.63 9.34
C ALA A 238 17.53 8.32 9.29
N ILE A 239 18.62 8.30 8.52
CA ILE A 239 19.55 7.16 8.50
C ILE A 239 20.15 6.94 9.89
N GLU A 240 20.57 8.01 10.58
CA GLU A 240 21.12 7.92 11.93
C GLU A 240 20.10 7.39 12.95
N GLN A 241 18.86 7.88 12.89
CA GLN A 241 17.77 7.39 13.74
C GLN A 241 17.52 5.90 13.48
N LEU A 242 17.47 5.47 12.22
CA LEU A 242 17.26 4.07 11.86
C LEU A 242 18.40 3.18 12.38
N LEU A 243 19.67 3.60 12.22
CA LEU A 243 20.82 2.86 12.75
C LEU A 243 20.74 2.71 14.28
N ARG A 244 20.32 3.76 15.00
CA ARG A 244 20.10 3.71 16.43
C ARG A 244 19.01 2.70 16.79
N VAL A 245 17.82 2.80 16.17
CA VAL A 245 16.70 1.88 16.40
C VAL A 245 17.11 0.43 16.15
N LEU A 246 17.83 0.16 15.05
CA LEU A 246 18.32 -1.18 14.74
C LEU A 246 19.29 -1.69 15.81
N GLY A 247 20.25 -0.86 16.26
CA GLY A 247 21.24 -1.26 17.26
C GLY A 247 20.65 -1.48 18.65
N GLU A 248 19.66 -0.68 19.06
CA GLU A 248 19.00 -0.80 20.36
C GLU A 248 18.05 -2.00 20.44
N ASN A 249 17.46 -2.43 19.31
CA ASN A 249 16.40 -3.44 19.29
C ASN A 249 16.84 -4.78 18.68
N ILE A 250 17.95 -4.86 17.93
CA ILE A 250 18.44 -6.09 17.30
C ILE A 250 19.80 -6.49 17.88
N HIS A 251 19.94 -7.75 18.28
CA HIS A 251 21.16 -8.25 18.89
C HIS A 251 22.41 -8.00 17.99
N PRO A 252 23.52 -7.46 18.51
CA PRO A 252 24.70 -7.05 17.72
C PRO A 252 25.27 -8.13 16.80
N LYS A 253 25.38 -9.37 17.28
CA LYS A 253 25.86 -10.50 16.46
C LYS A 253 24.96 -10.80 15.25
N ARG A 254 23.66 -10.49 15.32
CA ARG A 254 22.73 -10.64 14.18
C ARG A 254 23.01 -9.53 13.18
N LEU A 255 23.04 -8.27 13.61
CA LEU A 255 23.39 -7.13 12.75
C LEU A 255 24.73 -7.35 11.99
N GLN A 256 25.76 -7.82 12.69
CA GLN A 256 27.07 -8.12 12.10
C GLN A 256 27.04 -9.23 11.04
N GLN A 257 26.12 -10.21 11.15
CA GLN A 257 25.97 -11.25 10.12
C GLN A 257 25.42 -10.71 8.80
N PHE A 258 24.74 -9.56 8.84
CA PHE A 258 24.08 -8.97 7.68
C PHE A 258 24.78 -7.71 7.16
N ASN A 259 25.88 -7.29 7.78
CA ASN A 259 26.64 -6.11 7.39
C ASN A 259 27.09 -6.15 5.91
N ASP A 260 27.44 -7.34 5.41
CA ASP A 260 27.88 -7.52 4.02
C ASP A 260 26.70 -7.60 3.02
N MET A 261 25.47 -7.72 3.51
CA MET A 261 24.26 -7.85 2.67
C MET A 261 23.53 -6.52 2.47
N ILE A 262 23.80 -5.54 3.32
CA ILE A 262 22.96 -4.35 3.50
C ILE A 262 23.78 -3.06 3.34
N GLN A 263 23.20 -2.02 2.73
CA GLN A 263 23.89 -0.74 2.50
C GLN A 263 24.03 0.14 3.77
N PHE A 264 23.25 -0.14 4.81
CA PHE A 264 23.37 0.48 6.13
C PHE A 264 24.66 0.03 6.83
N ASP A 265 25.28 0.95 7.56
CA ASP A 265 26.43 0.64 8.43
C ASP A 265 25.97 -0.11 9.69
N LEU A 266 25.58 -1.37 9.51
CA LEU A 266 25.07 -2.22 10.58
C LEU A 266 26.15 -2.60 11.59
N GLU A 267 27.42 -2.60 11.17
CA GLU A 267 28.56 -2.71 12.07
C GLU A 267 28.60 -1.52 13.04
N ARG A 268 28.39 -0.30 12.55
CA ARG A 268 28.25 0.88 13.41
C ARG A 268 27.02 0.77 14.30
N ALA A 269 25.86 0.36 13.80
CA ALA A 269 24.67 0.15 14.64
C ALA A 269 24.94 -0.85 15.78
N ALA A 270 25.56 -1.98 15.46
CA ALA A 270 25.94 -3.02 16.42
C ALA A 270 26.97 -2.55 17.45
N THR A 271 27.88 -1.65 17.07
CA THR A 271 29.02 -1.24 17.90
C THR A 271 28.72 0.00 18.75
N GLU A 272 28.00 0.98 18.20
CA GLU A 272 27.69 2.24 18.88
C GLU A 272 26.44 2.14 19.77
N TYR A 273 25.44 1.37 19.34
CA TYR A 273 24.12 1.33 19.98
C TYR A 273 23.76 -0.03 20.59
N GLY A 274 24.40 -1.10 20.11
CA GLY A 274 24.18 -2.44 20.62
C GLY A 274 24.60 -2.60 22.08
N GLU A 275 23.69 -3.07 22.94
CA GLU A 275 24.08 -3.56 24.26
C GLU A 275 24.89 -4.86 24.11
N LEU A 276 26.19 -4.80 24.40
CA LEU A 276 27.01 -5.99 24.58
C LEU A 276 26.54 -6.68 25.86
N ASP A 277 26.07 -7.93 25.74
CA ASP A 277 25.73 -8.81 26.85
C ASP A 277 26.62 -8.51 28.08
N SER A 278 26.04 -7.83 29.07
CA SER A 278 26.57 -7.87 30.43
C SER A 278 26.30 -9.29 30.92
N VAL A 279 27.36 -10.11 30.96
CA VAL A 279 27.38 -11.48 31.50
C VAL A 279 26.48 -11.65 32.73
#